data_AF-A0AAD9RQM0-F1
#
_entry.id   AF-A0AAD9RQM0-F1
#
_cell.length_a   1.000
_cell.length_b   1.000
_cell.length_c   1.000
_cell.angle_alpha   90.00
_cell.angle_beta   90.00
_cell.angle_gamma   90.00
#
_symmetry.space_group_name_H-M   'P 1'
#
loop_
_entity.id
_entity.type
_entity.pdbx_description
1 polymer ?
#
loop_
_entity_poly.entity_id
_entity_poly.type
_entity_poly.pdbx_seq_one_letter_code
_entity_poly.pdbx_strand_id
1 'polypeptide(L)'
;MQDSVLLDRILIQATTARDHALIFRDDYIKRTFNVDFSDLHSQWKDHHFDWLPSSKEIPKELDEQLDKEYLDSLELDRALLDAYEYMQKYAVGLEQIVWDQEDNGLEFHEQFKDTESRLQMVLCELQVALVERAVPLRPDVTRDVMSDKYRSMSSSTTFRRLRDWLIFRDYMNGIQYVVQVFQHLYKGLTS
;
A
#
# COMPACT_ATOMS: atom_id res chain seq x y z
N MET A 1 -10.98 19.15 -13.97
CA MET A 1 -9.50 19.34 -13.96
C MET A 1 -8.90 18.61 -15.17
N GLN A 2 -7.70 18.94 -15.67
CA GLN A 2 -7.07 18.12 -16.74
C GLN A 2 -6.49 16.83 -16.16
N ASP A 3 -6.59 15.72 -16.89
CA ASP A 3 -6.11 14.41 -16.42
C ASP A 3 -4.63 14.39 -16.05
N SER A 4 -3.78 15.09 -16.80
CA SER A 4 -2.36 15.23 -16.47
C SER A 4 -2.13 15.83 -15.09
N VAL A 5 -2.94 16.82 -14.68
CA VAL A 5 -2.84 17.46 -13.36
C VAL A 5 -3.32 16.51 -12.26
N LEU A 6 -4.37 15.73 -12.51
CA LEU A 6 -4.85 14.72 -11.56
C LEU A 6 -3.80 13.64 -11.33
N LEU A 7 -3.21 13.14 -12.41
CA LEU A 7 -2.19 12.10 -12.34
C LEU A 7 -0.89 12.58 -11.70
N ASP A 8 -0.46 13.80 -11.98
CA ASP A 8 0.72 14.40 -11.34
C ASP A 8 0.57 14.49 -9.81
N ARG A 9 -0.61 14.92 -9.33
CA ARG A 9 -0.90 14.97 -7.89
C ARG A 9 -0.85 13.59 -7.23
N ILE A 10 -1.47 12.58 -7.84
CA ILE A 10 -1.40 11.19 -7.36
C ILE A 10 0.06 10.73 -7.32
N LEU A 11 0.83 10.99 -8.37
CA LEU A 11 2.23 10.58 -8.46
C LEU A 11 3.10 11.22 -7.38
N ILE A 12 2.92 12.51 -7.10
CA ILE A 12 3.65 13.21 -6.06
C ILE A 12 3.37 12.59 -4.69
N GLN A 13 2.09 12.35 -4.35
CA GLN A 13 1.74 11.78 -3.05
C GLN A 13 2.20 10.33 -2.93
N ALA A 14 2.00 9.51 -3.96
CA ALA A 14 2.38 8.10 -3.94
C ALA A 14 3.90 7.92 -3.91
N THR A 15 4.65 8.74 -4.65
CA THR A 15 6.12 8.76 -4.60
C THR A 15 6.61 9.14 -3.21
N THR A 16 6.02 10.18 -2.62
CA THR A 16 6.36 10.61 -1.25
C THR A 16 6.08 9.51 -0.23
N ALA A 17 4.91 8.86 -0.31
CA ALA A 17 4.53 7.77 0.57
C ALA A 17 5.47 6.56 0.42
N ARG A 18 5.84 6.20 -0.82
CA ARG A 18 6.80 5.13 -1.12
C ARG A 18 8.16 5.42 -0.51
N ASP A 19 8.73 6.59 -0.78
CA ASP A 19 10.10 6.91 -0.37
C ASP A 19 10.24 6.90 1.16
N HIS A 20 9.24 7.43 1.88
CA HIS A 20 9.18 7.35 3.34
C HIS A 20 9.09 5.89 3.84
N ALA A 21 8.24 5.07 3.23
CA ALA A 21 8.10 3.67 3.64
C ALA A 21 9.40 2.87 3.42
N LEU A 22 10.09 3.10 2.30
CA LEU A 22 11.35 2.44 1.99
C LEU A 22 12.49 2.86 2.94
N ILE A 23 12.55 4.15 3.32
CA ILE A 23 13.50 4.63 4.32
C ILE A 23 13.23 3.97 5.69
N PHE A 24 11.97 3.86 6.08
CA PHE A 24 11.59 3.26 7.36
C PHE A 24 11.83 1.73 7.40
N ARG A 25 11.63 1.04 6.28
CA ARG A 25 11.70 -0.43 6.15
C ARG A 25 12.93 -1.04 6.82
N ASP A 26 14.12 -0.56 6.48
CA ASP A 26 15.35 -1.23 6.89
C ASP A 26 15.58 -1.11 8.40
N ASP A 27 15.26 0.06 8.99
CA ASP A 27 15.31 0.27 10.45
C ASP A 27 14.28 -0.61 11.17
N TYR A 28 13.04 -0.65 10.65
CA TYR A 28 11.97 -1.48 11.20
C TYR A 28 12.36 -2.96 11.24
N ILE A 29 12.86 -3.49 10.12
CA ILE A 29 13.24 -4.91 10.02
C ILE A 29 14.40 -5.21 10.96
N LYS A 30 15.44 -4.37 10.94
CA LYS A 30 16.64 -4.61 11.74
C LYS A 30 16.33 -4.65 13.23
N ARG A 31 15.52 -3.71 13.73
CA ARG A 31 15.19 -3.62 15.16
C ARG A 31 14.12 -4.62 15.60
N THR A 32 13.20 -5.00 14.71
CA THR A 32 12.11 -5.93 15.04
C THR A 32 12.52 -7.40 14.97
N PHE A 33 13.33 -7.76 13.96
CA PHE A 33 13.68 -9.15 13.65
C PHE A 33 15.18 -9.45 13.76
N ASN A 34 16.03 -8.43 13.89
CA ASN A 34 17.50 -8.57 13.94
C ASN A 34 18.10 -9.33 12.73
N VAL A 35 17.49 -9.13 11.57
CA VAL A 35 17.96 -9.63 10.26
C VAL A 35 17.99 -8.48 9.27
N ASP A 36 18.57 -8.71 8.09
CA ASP A 36 18.55 -7.74 7.01
C ASP A 36 17.31 -7.96 6.12
N PHE A 37 16.90 -6.92 5.39
CA PHE A 37 15.69 -6.96 4.55
C PHE A 37 15.71 -8.13 3.56
N SER A 38 16.84 -8.38 2.89
CA SER A 38 16.97 -9.45 1.89
C SER A 38 16.63 -10.82 2.45
N ASP A 39 17.05 -11.09 3.70
CA ASP A 39 16.86 -12.40 4.34
C ASP A 39 15.39 -12.58 4.73
N LEU A 40 14.81 -11.58 5.38
CA LEU A 40 13.42 -11.61 5.80
C LEU A 40 12.47 -11.67 4.59
N HIS A 41 12.74 -10.87 3.57
CA HIS A 41 11.94 -10.84 2.36
C HIS A 41 12.00 -12.18 1.63
N SER A 42 13.20 -12.75 1.42
CA SER A 42 13.36 -14.06 0.77
C SER A 42 12.64 -15.19 1.51
N GLN A 43 12.67 -15.18 2.84
CA GLN A 43 11.99 -16.19 3.67
C GLN A 43 10.47 -16.11 3.60
N TRP A 44 9.91 -14.90 3.51
CA TRP A 44 8.48 -14.67 3.67
C TRP A 44 7.75 -14.20 2.40
N LYS A 45 8.46 -14.04 1.27
CA LYS A 45 7.88 -13.53 0.01
C LYS A 45 6.61 -14.27 -0.43
N ASP A 46 6.55 -15.59 -0.25
CA ASP A 46 5.41 -16.41 -0.69
C ASP A 46 4.23 -16.39 0.30
N HIS A 47 4.36 -15.69 1.44
CA HIS A 47 3.29 -15.54 2.41
C HIS A 47 2.51 -14.27 2.15
N HIS A 48 1.19 -14.37 2.02
CA HIS A 48 0.29 -13.25 1.74
C HIS A 48 -1.01 -13.43 2.52
N PHE A 49 -1.67 -12.34 2.89
CA PHE A 49 -2.99 -12.41 3.50
C PHE A 49 -4.10 -12.36 2.43
N ASP A 50 -5.02 -13.32 2.48
CA ASP A 50 -6.14 -13.49 1.54
C ASP A 50 -7.03 -12.25 1.32
N TRP A 51 -7.06 -11.34 2.29
CA TRP A 51 -7.87 -10.11 2.25
C TRP A 51 -7.12 -8.89 1.69
N LEU A 52 -5.80 -8.99 1.51
CA LEU A 52 -4.98 -7.98 0.83
C LEU A 52 -4.95 -8.24 -0.68
N PRO A 53 -4.66 -7.21 -1.52
CA PRO A 53 -4.53 -7.38 -2.96
C PRO A 53 -3.55 -8.50 -3.32
N SER A 54 -4.03 -9.47 -4.08
CA SER A 54 -3.29 -10.66 -4.50
C SER A 54 -2.42 -10.41 -5.74
N SER A 55 -1.61 -11.39 -6.14
CA SER A 55 -0.82 -11.33 -7.39
C SER A 55 -1.66 -11.24 -8.67
N LYS A 56 -2.98 -11.49 -8.60
CA LYS A 56 -3.91 -11.24 -9.71
C LYS A 56 -4.29 -9.76 -9.84
N GLU A 57 -4.31 -9.06 -8.71
CA GLU A 57 -4.65 -7.63 -8.61
C GLU A 57 -3.40 -6.76 -8.78
N ILE A 58 -2.27 -7.19 -8.23
CA ILE A 58 -0.96 -6.54 -8.31
C ILE A 58 0.06 -7.57 -8.81
N PRO A 59 0.29 -7.69 -10.14
CA PRO A 59 1.09 -8.76 -10.73
C PRO A 59 2.59 -8.45 -10.69
N LYS A 60 3.10 -8.15 -9.50
CA LYS A 60 4.52 -7.91 -9.22
C LYS A 60 4.83 -8.15 -7.75
N GLU A 61 6.09 -8.40 -7.45
CA GLU A 61 6.60 -8.36 -6.08
C GLU A 61 7.18 -6.98 -5.74
N LEU A 62 7.52 -6.80 -4.45
CA LEU A 62 8.20 -5.60 -3.96
C LEU A 62 9.53 -5.42 -4.70
N ASP A 63 9.84 -4.18 -5.09
CA ASP A 63 11.02 -3.75 -5.84
C ASP A 63 11.10 -4.26 -7.31
N GLU A 64 10.10 -5.01 -7.78
CA GLU A 64 9.98 -5.40 -9.19
C GLU A 64 9.32 -4.31 -10.06
N GLN A 65 9.51 -4.40 -11.38
CA GLN A 65 8.78 -3.57 -12.35
C GLN A 65 7.57 -4.34 -12.88
N LEU A 66 6.46 -3.62 -13.10
CA LEU A 66 5.34 -4.15 -13.86
C LEU A 66 5.77 -4.48 -15.28
N ASP A 67 5.23 -5.57 -15.79
CA ASP A 67 5.37 -5.93 -17.19
C ASP A 67 4.79 -4.83 -18.09
N LYS A 68 5.41 -4.63 -19.26
CA LYS A 68 4.99 -3.58 -20.19
C LYS A 68 3.64 -3.89 -20.83
N GLU A 69 3.37 -5.14 -21.18
CA GLU A 69 2.10 -5.54 -21.78
C GLU A 69 0.95 -5.34 -20.79
N TYR A 70 1.21 -5.61 -19.50
CA TYR A 70 0.28 -5.24 -18.43
C TYR A 70 0.01 -3.74 -18.40
N LEU A 71 1.06 -2.91 -18.36
CA LEU A 71 0.94 -1.45 -18.30
C LEU A 71 0.19 -0.88 -19.51
N ASP A 72 0.53 -1.34 -20.72
CA ASP A 72 -0.08 -0.89 -21.97
C ASP A 72 -1.57 -1.30 -22.07
N SER A 73 -2.03 -2.26 -21.25
CA SER A 73 -3.43 -2.70 -21.19
C SER A 73 -4.31 -1.90 -20.22
N LEU A 74 -3.74 -0.96 -19.47
CA LEU A 74 -4.43 -0.25 -18.41
C LEU A 74 -5.34 0.87 -18.96
N GLU A 75 -6.56 0.89 -18.42
CA GLU A 75 -7.53 1.97 -18.65
C GLU A 75 -7.57 2.88 -17.41
N LEU A 76 -7.51 4.20 -17.61
CA LEU A 76 -7.36 5.17 -16.52
C LEU A 76 -8.43 5.06 -15.43
N ASP A 77 -9.72 5.01 -15.79
CA ASP A 77 -10.81 4.94 -14.81
C ASP A 77 -10.77 3.65 -13.99
N ARG A 78 -10.42 2.54 -14.66
CA ARG A 78 -10.28 1.25 -13.99
C ARG A 78 -9.07 1.25 -13.06
N ALA A 79 -7.94 1.78 -13.52
CA ALA A 79 -6.73 1.91 -12.72
C ALA A 79 -6.95 2.78 -11.47
N LEU A 80 -7.70 3.87 -11.58
CA LEU A 80 -8.10 4.71 -10.45
C LEU A 80 -8.96 3.94 -9.43
N LEU A 81 -9.98 3.22 -9.91
CA LEU A 81 -10.84 2.42 -9.03
C LEU A 81 -10.08 1.29 -8.33
N ASP A 82 -9.28 0.54 -9.08
CA ASP A 82 -8.49 -0.57 -8.56
C ASP A 82 -7.48 -0.06 -7.53
N ALA A 83 -6.73 1.02 -7.86
CA ALA A 83 -5.81 1.64 -6.92
C ALA A 83 -6.50 2.13 -5.65
N TYR A 84 -7.66 2.79 -5.77
CA TYR A 84 -8.41 3.28 -4.61
C TYR A 84 -8.81 2.14 -3.67
N GLU A 85 -9.41 1.08 -4.21
CA GLU A 85 -9.82 -0.09 -3.43
C GLU A 85 -8.62 -0.78 -2.75
N TYR A 86 -7.51 -0.96 -3.46
CA TYR A 86 -6.30 -1.60 -2.92
C TYR A 86 -5.72 -0.76 -1.78
N MET A 87 -5.65 0.56 -1.95
CA MET A 87 -5.15 1.47 -0.92
C MET A 87 -6.05 1.48 0.32
N GLN A 88 -7.37 1.33 0.17
CA GLN A 88 -8.28 1.19 1.31
C GLN A 88 -8.02 -0.11 2.10
N LYS A 89 -7.75 -1.24 1.41
CA LYS A 89 -7.36 -2.50 2.08
C LYS A 89 -6.10 -2.30 2.91
N TYR A 90 -5.07 -1.66 2.36
CA TYR A 90 -3.85 -1.37 3.13
C TYR A 90 -4.09 -0.40 4.29
N ALA A 91 -4.99 0.58 4.14
CA ALA A 91 -5.34 1.49 5.22
C ALA A 91 -5.92 0.76 6.43
N VAL A 92 -6.79 -0.24 6.22
CA VAL A 92 -7.31 -1.10 7.31
C VAL A 92 -6.16 -1.84 8.01
N GLY A 93 -5.18 -2.34 7.25
CA GLY A 93 -4.03 -3.03 7.83
C GLY A 93 -3.11 -2.11 8.64
N LEU A 94 -2.80 -0.93 8.10
CA LEU A 94 -1.95 0.05 8.78
C LEU A 94 -2.63 0.61 10.04
N GLU A 95 -3.93 0.88 9.99
CA GLU A 95 -4.73 1.31 11.16
C GLU A 95 -4.59 0.29 12.31
N GLN A 96 -4.71 -1.00 12.01
CA GLN A 96 -4.54 -2.05 13.02
C GLN A 96 -3.11 -2.06 13.58
N ILE A 97 -2.09 -1.81 12.75
CA ILE A 97 -0.69 -1.72 13.23
C ILE A 97 -0.54 -0.52 14.16
N VAL A 98 -1.10 0.65 13.80
CA VAL A 98 -1.03 1.86 14.63
C VAL A 98 -1.67 1.63 16.00
N TRP A 99 -2.88 1.06 16.05
CA TRP A 99 -3.53 0.71 17.33
C TRP A 99 -2.69 -0.27 18.15
N ASP A 100 -2.13 -1.30 17.52
CA ASP A 100 -1.28 -2.25 18.21
C ASP A 100 0.00 -1.60 18.76
N GLN A 101 0.59 -0.64 18.04
CA GLN A 101 1.75 0.11 18.51
C GLN A 101 1.40 1.01 19.70
N GLU A 102 0.24 1.68 19.64
CA GLU A 102 -0.27 2.54 20.72
C GLU A 102 -0.59 1.73 21.98
N ASP A 103 -1.42 0.70 21.87
CA ASP A 103 -1.89 -0.13 22.99
C ASP A 103 -0.76 -0.86 23.72
N ASN A 104 0.30 -1.21 23.00
CA ASN A 104 1.45 -1.93 23.54
C ASN A 104 2.65 -1.01 23.84
N GLY A 105 2.55 0.30 23.61
CA GLY A 105 3.63 1.26 23.84
C GLY A 105 4.91 0.94 23.06
N LEU A 106 4.77 0.54 21.79
CA LEU A 106 5.87 0.09 20.95
C LEU A 106 6.61 1.27 20.29
N GLU A 107 7.87 1.03 19.93
CA GLU A 107 8.82 2.08 19.54
C GLU A 107 8.55 2.71 18.16
N PHE A 108 7.68 2.12 17.34
CA PHE A 108 7.43 2.54 15.95
C PHE A 108 6.08 3.20 15.73
N HIS A 109 5.36 3.55 16.80
CA HIS A 109 4.04 4.17 16.72
C HIS A 109 4.02 5.39 15.78
N GLU A 110 4.95 6.34 15.96
CA GLU A 110 4.98 7.57 15.15
C GLU A 110 5.27 7.28 13.67
N GLN A 111 6.15 6.34 13.37
CA GLN A 111 6.51 5.97 12.00
C GLN A 111 5.34 5.29 11.28
N PHE A 112 4.61 4.40 11.96
CA PHE A 112 3.41 3.78 11.39
C PHE A 112 2.26 4.78 11.24
N LYS A 113 2.10 5.72 12.18
CA LYS A 113 1.11 6.80 12.07
C LYS A 113 1.41 7.76 10.92
N ASP A 114 2.69 8.10 10.70
CA ASP A 114 3.12 8.88 9.52
C ASP A 114 2.86 8.10 8.22
N THR A 115 3.10 6.78 8.23
CA THR A 115 2.81 5.91 7.08
C THR A 115 1.31 5.88 6.75
N GLU A 116 0.45 5.70 7.76
CA GLU A 116 -1.01 5.74 7.62
C GLU A 116 -1.48 7.10 7.09
N SER A 117 -0.97 8.19 7.66
CA SER A 117 -1.32 9.55 7.24
C SER A 117 -0.94 9.82 5.78
N ARG A 118 0.20 9.30 5.32
CA ARG A 118 0.63 9.40 3.91
C ARG A 118 -0.25 8.59 2.98
N LEU A 119 -0.63 7.38 3.37
CA LEU A 119 -1.59 6.60 2.59
C LEU A 119 -2.94 7.31 2.50
N GLN A 120 -3.38 7.97 3.56
CA GLN A 120 -4.60 8.79 3.54
C GLN A 120 -4.49 9.93 2.51
N MET A 121 -3.35 10.60 2.39
CA MET A 121 -3.15 11.62 1.35
C MET A 121 -3.25 11.02 -0.07
N VAL A 122 -2.70 9.83 -0.30
CA VAL A 122 -2.82 9.12 -1.58
C VAL A 122 -4.28 8.78 -1.89
N LEU A 123 -5.02 8.28 -0.90
CA LEU A 123 -6.45 7.99 -1.02
C LEU A 123 -7.26 9.24 -1.37
N CYS A 124 -6.96 10.39 -0.75
CA CYS A 124 -7.60 11.66 -1.05
C CYS A 124 -7.40 12.05 -2.53
N GLU A 125 -6.17 11.95 -3.05
CA GLU A 125 -5.88 12.30 -4.44
C GLU A 125 -6.55 11.35 -5.44
N LEU A 126 -6.57 10.04 -5.15
CA LEU A 126 -7.31 9.06 -5.94
C LEU A 126 -8.81 9.36 -5.96
N GLN A 127 -9.40 9.69 -4.80
CA GLN A 127 -10.81 10.03 -4.69
C GLN A 127 -11.16 11.31 -5.46
N VAL A 128 -10.31 12.35 -5.37
CA VAL A 128 -10.48 13.58 -6.14
C VAL A 128 -10.48 13.28 -7.64
N ALA A 129 -9.55 12.45 -8.12
CA ALA A 129 -9.50 12.06 -9.53
C ALA A 129 -10.75 11.29 -9.98
N LEU A 130 -11.25 10.37 -9.16
CA LEU A 130 -12.49 9.63 -9.43
C LEU A 130 -13.70 10.57 -9.52
N VAL A 131 -13.82 11.53 -8.58
CA VAL A 131 -14.90 12.52 -8.57
C VAL A 131 -14.84 13.45 -9.77
N GLU A 132 -13.67 14.01 -10.08
CA GLU A 132 -13.48 14.92 -11.22
C GLU A 132 -13.77 14.26 -12.57
N ARG A 133 -13.54 12.95 -12.66
CA ARG A 133 -13.83 12.13 -13.84
C ARG A 133 -15.24 11.53 -13.85
N ALA A 134 -16.04 11.82 -12.82
CA ALA A 134 -17.39 11.28 -12.62
C ALA A 134 -17.46 9.74 -12.68
N VAL A 135 -16.40 9.07 -12.20
CA VAL A 135 -16.33 7.61 -12.13
C VAL A 135 -17.08 7.15 -10.87
N PRO A 136 -18.11 6.30 -11.00
CA PRO A 136 -18.84 5.80 -9.83
C PRO A 136 -17.93 4.97 -8.92
N LEU A 137 -17.87 5.33 -7.64
CA LEU A 137 -17.10 4.59 -6.64
C LEU A 137 -17.71 3.20 -6.40
N ARG A 138 -16.83 2.22 -6.16
CA ARG A 138 -17.20 0.94 -5.55
C ARG A 138 -17.56 1.19 -4.07
N PRO A 139 -18.30 0.27 -3.42
CA PRO A 139 -18.48 0.35 -1.97
C PRO A 139 -17.14 0.44 -1.26
N ASP A 140 -17.04 1.33 -0.27
CA ASP A 140 -15.82 1.49 0.50
C ASP A 140 -15.45 0.19 1.20
N VAL A 141 -14.14 -0.11 1.21
CA VAL A 141 -13.61 -1.22 2.00
C VAL A 141 -13.77 -0.90 3.48
N THR A 142 -14.51 -1.73 4.18
CA THR A 142 -14.79 -1.60 5.60
C THR A 142 -13.79 -2.42 6.42
N ARG A 143 -13.67 -2.10 7.71
CA ARG A 143 -12.70 -2.75 8.62
C ARG A 143 -12.85 -4.27 8.66
N ASP A 144 -14.06 -4.82 8.48
CA ASP A 144 -14.32 -6.26 8.51
C ASP A 144 -13.62 -7.06 7.40
N VAL A 145 -13.05 -6.40 6.37
CA VAL A 145 -12.17 -7.06 5.39
C VAL A 145 -11.02 -7.82 6.06
N MET A 146 -10.48 -7.25 7.14
CA MET A 146 -9.57 -7.95 8.03
C MET A 146 -10.42 -8.66 9.07
N SER A 147 -10.40 -9.99 9.09
CA SER A 147 -11.15 -10.77 10.09
C SER A 147 -10.48 -10.80 11.47
N ASP A 148 -11.24 -11.10 12.51
CA ASP A 148 -10.75 -11.15 13.90
C ASP A 148 -9.62 -12.17 14.13
N LYS A 149 -9.52 -13.20 13.28
CA LYS A 149 -8.40 -14.15 13.33
C LYS A 149 -7.06 -13.44 13.14
N TYR A 150 -6.98 -12.42 12.28
CA TYR A 150 -5.77 -11.65 12.06
C TYR A 150 -5.55 -10.56 13.11
N ARG A 151 -6.65 -9.98 13.63
CA ARG A 151 -6.56 -9.01 14.73
C ARG A 151 -6.01 -9.65 15.99
N SER A 152 -6.56 -10.80 16.36
CA SER A 152 -6.19 -11.55 17.58
C SER A 152 -4.74 -12.07 17.58
N MET A 153 -4.06 -12.12 16.43
CA MET A 153 -2.62 -12.41 16.35
C MET A 153 -1.78 -11.42 17.17
N SER A 154 -2.33 -10.22 17.46
CA SER A 154 -1.71 -9.21 18.31
C SER A 154 -1.37 -9.70 19.72
N SER A 155 -2.07 -10.73 20.21
CA SER A 155 -1.85 -11.37 21.52
C SER A 155 -0.47 -12.03 21.66
N SER A 156 0.18 -12.39 20.55
CA SER A 156 1.54 -12.92 20.54
C SER A 156 2.48 -11.93 19.86
N THR A 157 3.52 -11.50 20.57
CA THR A 157 4.52 -10.57 20.02
C THR A 157 5.13 -11.06 18.71
N THR A 158 5.44 -12.36 18.59
CA THR A 158 6.02 -12.92 17.37
C THR A 158 5.04 -12.89 16.19
N PHE A 159 3.79 -13.32 16.42
CA PHE A 159 2.78 -13.34 15.36
C PHE A 159 2.34 -11.93 14.96
N ARG A 160 2.25 -11.00 15.92
CA ARG A 160 2.01 -9.58 15.66
C ARG A 160 3.09 -8.98 14.76
N ARG A 161 4.36 -9.11 15.14
CA ARG A 161 5.48 -8.59 14.34
C ARG A 161 5.46 -9.12 12.91
N LEU A 162 5.26 -10.43 12.75
CA LEU A 162 5.19 -11.04 11.42
C LEU A 162 3.99 -10.51 10.61
N ARG A 163 2.80 -10.42 11.21
CA ARG A 163 1.62 -9.86 10.55
C ARG A 163 1.86 -8.42 10.10
N ASP A 164 2.40 -7.58 11.00
CA ASP A 164 2.68 -6.18 10.73
C ASP A 164 3.69 -6.02 9.61
N TRP A 165 4.72 -6.87 9.59
CA TRP A 165 5.68 -6.95 8.49
C TRP A 165 5.01 -7.30 7.15
N LEU A 166 4.17 -8.34 7.11
CA LEU A 166 3.51 -8.75 5.86
C LEU A 166 2.60 -7.64 5.32
N ILE A 167 1.79 -7.03 6.18
CA ILE A 167 0.94 -5.88 5.82
C ILE A 167 1.80 -4.72 5.29
N PHE A 168 2.87 -4.37 5.99
CA PHE A 168 3.73 -3.25 5.62
C PHE A 168 4.49 -3.51 4.30
N ARG A 169 4.97 -4.75 4.10
CA ARG A 169 5.60 -5.19 2.85
C ARG A 169 4.62 -5.07 1.68
N ASP A 170 3.39 -5.54 1.85
CA ASP A 170 2.40 -5.54 0.77
C ASP A 170 1.90 -4.13 0.47
N TYR A 171 1.79 -3.29 1.50
CA TYR A 171 1.58 -1.85 1.31
C TYR A 171 2.70 -1.22 0.47
N MET A 172 3.97 -1.51 0.76
CA MET A 172 5.09 -1.01 -0.05
C MET A 172 5.01 -1.52 -1.50
N ASN A 173 4.62 -2.77 -1.71
CA ASN A 173 4.40 -3.31 -3.05
C ASN A 173 3.27 -2.57 -3.77
N GLY A 174 2.17 -2.33 -3.07
CA GLY A 174 1.00 -1.61 -3.56
C GLY A 174 1.26 -0.16 -3.89
N ILE A 175 2.04 0.56 -3.09
CA ILE A 175 2.37 1.96 -3.39
C ILE A 175 3.34 2.07 -4.57
N GLN A 176 4.28 1.12 -4.72
CA GLN A 176 5.11 1.03 -5.91
C GLN A 176 4.27 0.75 -7.17
N TYR A 177 3.28 -0.14 -7.07
CA TYR A 177 2.32 -0.41 -8.14
C TYR A 177 1.60 0.87 -8.57
N VAL A 178 1.04 1.63 -7.63
CA VAL A 178 0.39 2.93 -7.89
C VAL A 178 1.33 3.88 -8.62
N VAL A 179 2.57 4.03 -8.16
CA VAL A 179 3.54 4.91 -8.83
C VAL A 179 3.80 4.45 -10.27
N GLN A 180 4.07 3.17 -10.51
CA GLN A 180 4.38 2.66 -11.85
C GLN A 180 3.20 2.81 -12.81
N VAL A 181 1.98 2.48 -12.36
CA VAL A 181 0.74 2.62 -13.14
C VAL A 181 0.49 4.06 -13.54
N PHE A 182 0.45 4.98 -12.58
CA PHE A 182 0.11 6.37 -12.89
C PHE A 182 1.24 7.10 -13.61
N GLN A 183 2.48 6.66 -13.46
CA GLN A 183 3.61 7.20 -14.23
C GLN A 183 3.49 6.79 -15.70
N HIS A 184 3.08 5.55 -15.98
CA HIS A 184 2.83 5.09 -17.33
C HIS A 184 1.68 5.87 -17.98
N LEU A 185 0.53 5.94 -17.30
CA LEU A 185 -0.66 6.66 -17.78
C LEU A 185 -0.37 8.15 -18.02
N TYR A 186 0.37 8.80 -17.11
CA TYR A 186 0.78 10.20 -17.29
C TYR A 186 1.62 10.40 -18.55
N LYS A 187 2.64 9.54 -18.77
CA LYS A 187 3.48 9.61 -19.98
C LYS A 187 2.65 9.45 -21.26
N GLY A 188 1.67 8.55 -21.26
CA GLY A 188 0.76 8.33 -22.38
C GLY A 188 -0.10 9.56 -22.73
N LEU A 189 -0.41 10.41 -21.76
CA LEU A 189 -1.15 11.66 -21.98
C LEU A 189 -0.28 12.82 -22.47
N THR A 190 1.03 12.77 -22.20
CA THR A 190 1.99 13.85 -22.54
C THR A 190 2.83 13.55 -23.79
N SER A 191 2.69 12.36 -24.37
CA SER A 191 3.36 11.94 -25.60
C SER A 191 2.55 12.33 -26.83
#